data_AF-A0A368F6E6-F1
#
_entry.id   AF-A0A368F6E6-F1
#
_cell.length_a   1.000
_cell.length_b   1.000
_cell.length_c   1.000
_cell.angle_alpha   90.00
_cell.angle_beta   90.00
_cell.angle_gamma   90.00
#
_symmetry.space_group_name_H-M   'P 1'
#
loop_
_entity.id
_entity.type
_entity.pdbx_description
1 polymer ?
#
loop_
_entity_poly.entity_id
_entity_poly.type
_entity_poly.pdbx_seq_one_letter_code
_entity_poly.pdbx_strand_id
1 'polypeptide(L)'
;MLCNEPNVTDYDIDRYRTHIFSAIHPEPLKFRICFNFITGRATSHFNELLTNQLRSLISQEFKERHHYEWDELCNVLPMKLEENLAKEDDPNFLDSALEAANILYRLREVPFILPERMTVAFAVAVHSKEMELPGAFPLLFYYSKAHPFSPILR
;
A
#
# COMPACT_ATOMS: atom_id res chain seq x y z
N MET A 1 34.97 -19.80 -15.33
CA MET A 1 33.60 -20.29 -15.54
C MET A 1 32.68 -19.11 -15.34
N LEU A 2 32.23 -18.49 -16.43
CA LEU A 2 31.21 -17.45 -16.37
C LEU A 2 29.86 -18.17 -16.39
N CYS A 3 29.13 -18.10 -15.28
CA CYS A 3 27.73 -18.48 -15.25
C CYS A 3 26.97 -17.46 -16.10
N ASN A 4 26.68 -17.81 -17.35
CA ASN A 4 25.79 -17.03 -18.19
C ASN A 4 24.39 -17.11 -17.57
N GLU A 5 23.91 -16.01 -17.01
CA GLU A 5 22.48 -15.86 -16.72
C GLU A 5 21.70 -16.00 -18.05
N PRO A 6 20.58 -16.73 -18.06
CA PRO A 6 19.77 -16.84 -19.26
C PRO A 6 19.18 -15.47 -19.59
N ASN A 7 19.54 -14.91 -20.74
CA ASN A 7 18.90 -13.73 -21.31
C ASN A 7 17.43 -14.06 -21.58
N VAL A 8 16.53 -13.64 -20.68
CA VAL A 8 15.09 -13.71 -20.86
C VAL A 8 14.72 -12.84 -22.07
N THR A 9 14.11 -13.44 -23.09
CA THR A 9 13.68 -12.69 -24.28
C THR A 9 12.28 -12.09 -24.07
N ASP A 10 11.94 -11.03 -24.81
CA ASP A 10 10.59 -10.41 -24.76
C ASP A 10 9.47 -11.43 -25.05
N TYR A 11 9.76 -12.43 -25.89
CA TYR A 11 8.85 -13.54 -26.18
C TYR A 11 8.57 -14.41 -24.95
N ASP A 12 9.59 -14.65 -24.12
CA ASP A 12 9.43 -15.41 -22.88
C ASP A 12 8.57 -14.62 -21.89
N ILE A 13 8.76 -13.29 -21.80
CA ILE A 13 7.98 -12.41 -20.93
C ILE A 13 6.49 -12.45 -21.31
N ASP A 14 6.16 -12.31 -22.59
CA ASP A 14 4.75 -12.33 -23.04
C ASP A 14 4.09 -13.69 -22.83
N ARG A 15 4.85 -14.78 -22.99
CA ARG A 15 4.38 -16.13 -22.67
C ARG A 15 4.10 -16.28 -21.18
N TYR A 16 5.01 -15.82 -20.31
CA TYR A 16 4.82 -15.86 -18.85
C TYR A 16 3.63 -15.00 -18.41
N ARG A 17 3.48 -13.78 -18.96
CA ARG A 17 2.33 -12.90 -18.71
C ARG A 17 1.02 -13.60 -19.06
N THR A 18 0.94 -14.18 -20.25
CA THR A 18 -0.25 -14.91 -20.70
C THR A 18 -0.56 -16.09 -19.77
N HIS A 19 0.48 -16.82 -19.34
CA HIS A 19 0.29 -17.97 -18.46
C HIS A 19 -0.19 -17.56 -17.06
N ILE A 20 0.45 -16.56 -16.43
CA ILE A 20 0.04 -16.03 -15.13
C ILE A 20 -1.39 -15.49 -15.19
N PHE A 21 -1.70 -14.69 -16.22
CA PHE A 21 -3.03 -14.11 -16.36
C PHE A 21 -4.10 -15.18 -16.65
N SER A 22 -3.75 -16.23 -17.38
CA SER A 22 -4.64 -17.37 -17.61
C SER A 22 -4.94 -18.15 -16.33
N ALA A 23 -4.04 -18.15 -15.35
CA ALA A 23 -4.18 -18.88 -14.08
C ALA A 23 -5.07 -18.16 -13.05
N ILE A 24 -5.39 -16.87 -13.24
CA ILE A 24 -6.22 -16.10 -12.28
C ILE A 24 -7.68 -16.54 -12.38
N HIS A 25 -8.19 -17.39 -11.49
CA HIS A 25 -9.60 -17.77 -11.50
C HIS A 25 -10.36 -17.18 -10.30
N PRO A 26 -11.65 -16.83 -10.46
CA PRO A 26 -12.52 -17.03 -11.64
C PRO A 26 -12.44 -15.90 -12.69
N GLU A 27 -13.01 -16.09 -13.89
CA GLU A 27 -13.01 -15.09 -14.99
C GLU A 27 -13.50 -13.68 -14.59
N PRO A 28 -14.53 -13.52 -13.74
CA PRO A 28 -14.93 -12.19 -13.25
C PRO A 28 -13.82 -11.45 -12.49
N LEU A 29 -12.92 -12.17 -11.83
CA LEU A 29 -11.76 -11.57 -11.15
C LEU A 29 -10.76 -11.05 -12.19
N LYS A 30 -10.46 -11.82 -13.25
CA LYS A 30 -9.62 -11.35 -14.37
C LYS A 30 -10.17 -10.06 -14.98
N PHE A 31 -11.47 -10.06 -15.28
CA PHE A 31 -12.15 -8.88 -15.82
C PHE A 31 -12.00 -7.68 -14.88
N ARG A 32 -12.23 -7.87 -13.57
CA ARG A 32 -12.15 -6.79 -12.60
C ARG A 32 -10.73 -6.22 -12.47
N ILE A 33 -9.70 -7.06 -12.47
CA ILE A 33 -8.28 -6.64 -12.47
C ILE A 33 -8.01 -5.75 -13.67
N CYS A 34 -8.32 -6.22 -14.89
CA CYS A 34 -8.09 -5.46 -16.12
C CYS A 34 -8.88 -4.15 -16.13
N PHE A 35 -10.16 -4.20 -15.81
CA PHE A 35 -11.04 -3.03 -15.86
C PHE A 35 -10.58 -1.96 -14.86
N ASN A 36 -10.27 -2.35 -13.63
CA ASN A 36 -9.79 -1.42 -12.60
C ASN A 36 -8.45 -0.81 -12.98
N PHE A 37 -7.54 -1.60 -13.56
CA PHE A 37 -6.25 -1.11 -14.06
C PHE A 37 -6.42 -0.07 -15.17
N ILE A 38 -7.22 -0.37 -16.19
CA ILE A 38 -7.45 0.54 -17.33
C ILE A 38 -8.18 1.81 -16.90
N THR A 39 -9.13 1.70 -15.97
CA THR A 39 -9.95 2.84 -15.56
C THR A 39 -9.35 3.63 -14.40
N GLY A 40 -8.22 3.19 -13.83
CA GLY A 40 -7.64 3.78 -12.63
C GLY A 40 -8.57 3.70 -11.40
N ARG A 41 -9.61 2.85 -11.44
CA ARG A 41 -10.60 2.71 -10.37
C ARG A 41 -10.36 1.41 -9.64
N ALA A 42 -9.62 1.44 -8.55
CA ALA A 42 -9.52 0.27 -7.69
C ALA A 42 -10.71 0.22 -6.73
N THR A 43 -11.40 -0.93 -6.68
CA THR A 43 -12.42 -1.17 -5.66
C THR A 43 -11.75 -1.58 -4.35
N SER A 44 -12.40 -1.36 -3.19
CA SER A 44 -11.86 -1.75 -1.88
C SER A 44 -11.45 -3.23 -1.80
N HIS A 45 -12.27 -4.12 -2.36
CA HIS A 45 -11.97 -5.56 -2.44
C HIS A 45 -10.74 -5.85 -3.33
N PHE A 46 -10.54 -5.06 -4.38
CA PHE A 46 -9.38 -5.20 -5.24
C PHE A 46 -8.11 -4.66 -4.57
N ASN A 47 -8.19 -3.52 -3.88
CA ASN A 47 -7.10 -2.99 -3.04
C ASN A 47 -6.68 -4.01 -1.97
N GLU A 48 -7.65 -4.65 -1.31
CA GLU A 48 -7.40 -5.71 -0.34
C GLU A 48 -6.66 -6.91 -0.97
N LEU A 49 -7.10 -7.38 -2.14
CA LEU A 49 -6.45 -8.48 -2.83
C LEU A 49 -5.00 -8.12 -3.20
N LEU A 50 -4.77 -6.96 -3.81
CA LEU A 50 -3.44 -6.50 -4.19
C LEU A 50 -2.53 -6.32 -2.96
N THR A 51 -3.06 -5.74 -1.88
CA THR A 51 -2.31 -5.56 -0.64
C THR A 51 -1.90 -6.90 -0.02
N ASN A 52 -2.79 -7.90 -0.06
CA ASN A 52 -2.49 -9.25 0.42
C ASN A 52 -1.43 -9.95 -0.47
N GLN A 53 -1.51 -9.78 -1.79
CA GLN A 53 -0.50 -10.31 -2.72
C GLN A 53 0.85 -9.63 -2.47
N LEU A 54 0.88 -8.30 -2.39
CA LEU A 54 2.08 -7.54 -2.11
C LEU A 54 2.71 -7.98 -0.79
N ARG A 55 1.91 -8.15 0.27
CA ARG A 55 2.38 -8.68 1.56
C ARG A 55 3.04 -10.06 1.42
N SER A 56 2.47 -10.95 0.61
CA SER A 56 3.00 -12.31 0.43
C SER A 56 4.37 -12.34 -0.25
N LEU A 57 4.72 -11.27 -0.98
CA LEU A 57 6.02 -11.13 -1.64
C LEU A 57 7.11 -10.62 -0.70
N ILE A 58 6.75 -10.03 0.45
CA ILE A 58 7.70 -9.45 1.40
C ILE A 58 8.35 -10.56 2.21
N SER A 59 9.40 -11.16 1.64
CA SER A 59 10.29 -12.11 2.31
C SER A 59 11.65 -11.47 2.60
N GLN A 60 12.52 -12.12 3.39
CA GLN A 60 13.89 -11.62 3.55
C GLN A 60 14.69 -11.68 2.24
N GLU A 61 14.51 -12.77 1.49
CA GLU A 61 15.13 -12.91 0.17
C GLU A 61 14.71 -11.77 -0.77
N PHE A 62 13.45 -11.33 -0.72
CA PHE A 62 13.00 -10.18 -1.50
C PHE A 62 13.73 -8.90 -1.09
N LYS A 63 13.83 -8.61 0.21
CA LYS A 63 14.51 -7.41 0.73
C LYS A 63 16.00 -7.38 0.36
N GLU A 64 16.64 -8.54 0.29
CA GLU A 64 18.07 -8.69 -0.04
C GLU A 64 18.35 -8.65 -1.54
N ARG A 65 17.43 -9.12 -2.39
CA ARG A 65 17.66 -9.22 -3.85
C ARG A 65 17.03 -8.11 -4.66
N HIS A 66 15.98 -7.47 -4.15
CA HIS A 66 15.16 -6.49 -4.85
C HIS A 66 15.16 -5.16 -4.11
N HIS A 67 16.36 -4.58 -3.93
CA HIS A 67 16.54 -3.36 -3.15
C HIS A 67 15.78 -2.17 -3.72
N TYR A 68 15.66 -2.07 -5.05
CA TYR A 68 14.92 -0.99 -5.70
C TYR A 68 13.42 -1.07 -5.38
N GLU A 69 12.81 -2.23 -5.56
CA GLU A 69 11.39 -2.46 -5.28
C GLU A 69 11.10 -2.36 -3.78
N TRP A 70 12.04 -2.77 -2.93
CA TRP A 70 11.96 -2.57 -1.50
C TRP A 70 11.99 -1.08 -1.11
N ASP A 71 12.85 -0.29 -1.76
CA ASP A 71 12.91 1.16 -1.59
C ASP A 71 11.61 1.83 -2.04
N GLU A 72 11.08 1.44 -3.20
CA GLU A 72 9.77 1.90 -3.68
C GLU A 72 8.66 1.57 -2.67
N LEU A 73 8.69 0.39 -2.07
CA LEU A 73 7.71 0.00 -1.07
C LEU A 73 7.83 0.83 0.22
N CYS A 74 9.05 1.13 0.67
CA CYS A 74 9.29 1.88 1.90
C CYS A 74 9.02 3.38 1.74
N ASN A 75 9.40 3.96 0.60
CA ASN A 75 9.44 5.40 0.36
C ASN A 75 8.37 5.88 -0.62
N VAL A 76 8.22 5.19 -1.76
CA VAL A 76 7.35 5.66 -2.84
C VAL A 76 5.89 5.36 -2.56
N LEU A 77 5.56 4.20 -1.98
CA LEU A 77 4.18 3.86 -1.63
C LEU A 77 3.54 4.90 -0.69
N PRO A 78 4.17 5.30 0.44
CA PRO A 78 3.63 6.37 1.29
C PRO A 78 3.42 7.70 0.54
N MET A 79 4.36 8.10 -0.31
CA MET A 79 4.21 9.33 -1.13
C MET A 79 3.01 9.23 -2.08
N LYS A 80 2.83 8.10 -2.75
CA LYS A 80 1.67 7.88 -3.64
C LYS A 80 0.34 7.83 -2.90
N LEU A 81 0.33 7.31 -1.69
CA LEU A 81 -0.87 7.37 -0.86
C LEU A 81 -1.17 8.80 -0.41
N GLU A 82 -0.14 9.60 -0.08
CA GLU A 82 -0.30 11.01 0.27
C GLU A 82 -0.84 11.87 -0.90
N GLU A 83 -0.33 11.64 -2.11
CA GLU A 83 -0.82 12.29 -3.34
C GLU A 83 -2.34 12.07 -3.53
N ASN A 84 -2.85 10.92 -3.09
CA ASN A 84 -4.26 10.53 -3.20
C ASN A 84 -5.11 10.92 -1.99
N LEU A 85 -4.51 11.49 -0.93
CA LEU A 85 -5.30 12.03 0.18
C LEU A 85 -6.16 13.18 -0.32
N ALA A 86 -7.42 13.21 0.13
CA ALA A 86 -8.27 14.37 -0.11
C ALA A 86 -7.64 15.61 0.54
N LYS A 87 -8.09 16.80 0.13
CA LYS A 87 -7.61 18.05 0.74
C LYS A 87 -8.24 18.23 2.12
N GLU A 88 -7.62 19.02 2.99
CA GLU A 88 -8.11 19.23 4.37
C GLU A 88 -9.52 19.83 4.44
N ASP A 89 -9.91 20.58 3.41
CA ASP A 89 -11.25 21.16 3.26
C ASP A 89 -12.27 20.19 2.64
N ASP A 90 -11.83 19.02 2.17
CA ASP A 90 -12.71 18.00 1.60
C ASP A 90 -13.38 17.19 2.72
N PRO A 91 -14.71 16.99 2.68
CA PRO A 91 -15.42 16.17 3.66
C PRO A 91 -14.89 14.72 3.74
N ASN A 92 -14.26 14.22 2.68
CA ASN A 92 -13.69 12.87 2.63
C ASN A 92 -12.23 12.80 3.11
N PHE A 93 -11.66 13.89 3.65
CA PHE A 93 -10.29 13.94 4.15
C PHE A 93 -9.99 12.80 5.12
N LEU A 94 -10.84 12.65 6.13
CA LEU A 94 -10.68 11.64 7.19
C LEU A 94 -10.78 10.21 6.62
N ASP A 95 -11.74 9.97 5.73
CA ASP A 95 -11.92 8.66 5.08
C ASP A 95 -10.71 8.30 4.22
N SER A 96 -10.16 9.25 3.47
CA SER A 96 -8.96 9.03 2.66
C SER A 96 -7.73 8.74 3.52
N ALA A 97 -7.59 9.43 4.67
CA ALA A 97 -6.52 9.18 5.63
C ALA A 97 -6.64 7.78 6.27
N LEU A 98 -7.86 7.35 6.59
CA LEU A 98 -8.12 5.99 7.09
C LEU A 98 -7.79 4.92 6.07
N GLU A 99 -8.19 5.11 4.82
CA GLU A 99 -7.92 4.12 3.77
C GLU A 99 -6.41 3.96 3.57
N ALA A 100 -5.68 5.07 3.51
CA ALA A 100 -4.23 5.04 3.42
C ALA A 100 -3.59 4.34 4.64
N ALA A 101 -4.04 4.65 5.85
CA ALA A 101 -3.55 4.01 7.06
C ALA A 101 -3.86 2.50 7.11
N ASN A 102 -5.02 2.07 6.59
CA ASN A 102 -5.39 0.67 6.48
C ASN A 102 -4.43 -0.10 5.57
N ILE A 103 -4.10 0.47 4.40
CA ILE A 103 -3.16 -0.13 3.44
C ILE A 103 -1.79 -0.33 4.10
N LEU A 104 -1.25 0.73 4.70
CA LEU A 104 0.04 0.67 5.38
C LEU A 104 0.01 -0.28 6.58
N TYR A 105 -1.07 -0.33 7.36
CA TYR A 105 -1.21 -1.26 8.49
C TYR A 105 -1.21 -2.73 8.05
N ARG A 106 -1.86 -3.04 6.92
CA ARG A 106 -1.83 -4.39 6.34
C ARG A 106 -0.42 -4.82 5.96
N LEU A 107 0.48 -3.87 5.75
CA LEU A 107 1.89 -4.03 5.41
C LEU A 107 2.84 -3.60 6.54
N ARG A 108 2.39 -3.63 7.81
CA ARG A 108 3.12 -3.12 9.00
C ARG A 108 4.55 -3.68 9.24
N GLU A 109 4.96 -4.71 8.52
CA GLU A 109 6.33 -5.26 8.57
C GLU A 109 7.31 -4.45 7.71
N VAL A 110 6.79 -3.53 6.89
CA VAL A 110 7.58 -2.57 6.11
C VAL A 110 7.89 -1.35 6.97
N PRO A 111 9.17 -0.93 7.04
CA PRO A 111 9.57 0.30 7.74
C PRO A 111 9.26 1.53 6.87
N PHE A 112 7.98 1.88 6.76
CA PHE A 112 7.55 3.02 5.95
C PHE A 112 8.17 4.35 6.41
N ILE A 113 8.58 5.17 5.45
CA ILE A 113 8.92 6.57 5.68
C ILE A 113 7.72 7.40 5.27
N LEU A 114 7.01 7.94 6.27
CA LEU A 114 5.82 8.75 5.99
C LEU A 114 6.20 10.17 5.58
N PRO A 115 5.55 10.71 4.54
CA PRO A 115 5.67 12.12 4.22
C PRO A 115 4.89 13.00 5.22
N GLU A 116 5.21 14.29 5.23
CA GLU A 116 4.76 15.23 6.26
C GLU A 116 3.24 15.42 6.27
N ARG A 117 2.60 15.62 5.11
CA ARG A 117 1.16 15.84 5.03
C ARG A 117 0.38 14.59 5.42
N MET A 118 0.88 13.39 5.13
CA MET A 118 0.30 12.15 5.63
C MET A 118 0.40 12.04 7.16
N THR A 119 1.52 12.46 7.74
CA THR A 119 1.70 12.49 9.20
C THR A 119 0.71 13.44 9.86
N VAL A 120 0.51 14.64 9.28
CA VAL A 120 -0.49 15.60 9.73
C VAL A 120 -1.90 15.01 9.59
N ALA A 121 -2.24 14.43 8.45
CA ALA A 121 -3.55 13.84 8.21
C ALA A 121 -3.89 12.73 9.22
N PHE A 122 -2.92 11.86 9.53
CA PHE A 122 -3.09 10.81 10.52
C PHE A 122 -3.27 11.37 11.94
N ALA A 123 -2.52 12.42 12.30
CA ALA A 123 -2.70 13.10 13.57
C ALA A 123 -4.09 13.73 13.69
N VAL A 124 -4.57 14.42 12.64
CA VAL A 124 -5.91 15.01 12.61
C VAL A 124 -6.99 13.92 12.76
N ALA A 125 -6.85 12.80 12.06
CA ALA A 125 -7.77 11.68 12.17
C ALA A 125 -7.88 11.14 13.61
N VAL A 126 -6.75 10.96 14.30
CA VAL A 126 -6.74 10.49 15.69
C VAL A 126 -7.42 11.44 16.66
N HIS A 127 -7.34 12.75 16.41
CA HIS A 127 -7.90 13.77 17.31
C HIS A 127 -9.32 14.20 16.92
N SER A 128 -9.90 13.64 15.85
CA SER A 128 -11.27 13.94 15.45
C SER A 128 -12.25 13.38 16.49
N LYS A 129 -13.10 14.27 17.05
CA LYS A 129 -14.14 13.90 18.02
C LYS A 129 -15.23 13.01 17.44
N GLU A 130 -15.32 12.92 16.11
CA GLU A 130 -16.34 12.14 15.40
C GLU A 130 -15.95 10.66 15.27
N MET A 131 -14.76 10.27 15.74
CA MET A 131 -14.14 9.01 15.35
C MET A 131 -13.96 8.04 16.51
N GLU A 132 -14.75 6.96 16.51
CA GLU A 132 -14.43 5.77 17.28
C GLU A 132 -13.40 4.95 16.50
N LEU A 133 -12.11 5.31 16.60
CA LEU A 133 -11.04 4.51 16.00
C LEU A 133 -11.01 3.13 16.69
N PRO A 134 -11.39 2.04 16.00
CA PRO A 134 -11.25 0.72 16.58
C PRO A 134 -9.76 0.46 16.82
N GLY A 135 -9.43 -0.35 17.82
CA GLY A 135 -8.05 -0.83 18.07
C GLY A 135 -7.39 -1.56 16.89
N ALA A 136 -8.10 -1.69 15.76
CA ALA A 136 -7.65 -2.22 14.48
C ALA A 136 -6.78 -1.27 13.65
N PHE A 137 -6.62 0.02 14.03
CA PHE A 137 -5.70 0.95 13.36
C PHE A 137 -4.47 1.38 14.19
N PRO A 138 -3.63 0.44 14.68
CA PRO A 138 -2.41 0.75 15.44
C PRO A 138 -1.48 1.75 14.76
N LEU A 139 -1.47 1.81 13.42
CA LEU A 139 -0.59 2.69 12.67
C LEU A 139 -0.89 4.17 12.96
N LEU A 140 -2.16 4.57 12.96
CA LEU A 140 -2.57 5.93 13.28
C LEU A 140 -2.17 6.30 14.71
N PHE A 141 -2.37 5.39 15.66
CA PHE A 141 -1.95 5.59 17.06
C PHE A 141 -0.43 5.63 17.25
N TYR A 142 0.32 4.85 16.46
CA TYR A 142 1.78 4.87 16.49
C TYR A 142 2.31 6.24 16.04
N TYR A 143 1.78 6.76 14.92
CA TYR A 143 2.21 8.07 14.39
C TYR A 143 1.69 9.24 15.20
N SER A 144 0.51 9.15 15.81
CA SER A 144 0.10 10.16 16.78
C SER A 144 1.12 10.20 17.93
N LYS A 145 1.49 9.07 18.54
CA LYS A 145 2.48 9.05 19.64
C LYS A 145 3.89 9.50 19.25
N ALA A 146 4.27 9.37 17.98
CA ALA A 146 5.57 9.83 17.47
C ALA A 146 5.65 11.36 17.28
N HIS A 147 4.52 12.07 17.30
CA HIS A 147 4.48 13.53 17.19
C HIS A 147 4.86 14.19 18.53
N PRO A 148 5.82 15.14 18.57
CA PRO A 148 6.33 15.74 19.83
C PRO A 148 5.30 16.52 20.64
N PHE A 149 4.07 16.68 20.13
CA PHE A 149 2.97 17.38 20.78
C PHE A 149 1.72 16.51 21.00
N SER A 150 1.78 15.21 20.78
CA SER A 150 0.61 14.37 21.05
C SER A 150 0.36 14.22 22.55
N PRO A 151 -0.90 14.40 23.00
CA PRO A 151 -1.24 14.25 24.40
C PRO A 151 -0.91 12.82 24.84
N ILE A 152 -0.10 12.72 25.90
CA ILE A 152 0.23 11.47 26.55
C ILE A 152 -1.09 10.87 27.06
N LEU A 153 -1.58 9.84 26.37
CA LEU A 153 -2.70 9.04 26.86
C LEU A 153 -2.25 8.36 28.16
N ARG A 154 -2.73 8.87 29.29
CA ARG A 154 -2.73 8.18 30.60
C ARG A 154 -4.08 7.52 30.81
#